data_AF-A0A151JQE4-F1
#
_entry.id   AF-A0A151JQE4-F1
#
_cell.length_a   1.000
_cell.length_b   1.000
_cell.length_c   1.000
_cell.angle_alpha   90.00
_cell.angle_beta   90.00
_cell.angle_gamma   90.00
#
_symmetry.space_group_name_H-M   'P 1'
#
loop_
_entity.id
_entity.type
_entity.pdbx_description
1 polymer ?
#
loop_
_entity_poly.entity_id
_entity_poly.type
_entity_poly.pdbx_seq_one_letter_code
_entity_poly.pdbx_strand_id
1 'polypeptide(L)'
;MRQRCDNTYREILSRIRIGLVTDSDINVLLSRKSSCDERLNELCTYMNQLPVDTICLLPTCYLCTTLNTAMLDKIDGDEILLITDDVDCAPAMEKKVYKILKDKNEKVSETAGIERVIAIKIGAKVMIRRNID
;
A
#
# COMPACT_ATOMS: atom_id res chain seq x y z
N MET A 1 -18.53 -15.60 0.23
CA MET A 1 -17.69 -15.20 1.38
C MET A 1 -16.25 -15.60 1.10
N ARG A 2 -15.27 -14.77 1.49
CA ARG A 2 -13.86 -14.91 1.08
C ARG A 2 -13.20 -16.18 1.62
N GLN A 3 -13.44 -16.54 2.89
CA GLN A 3 -12.81 -17.68 3.58
C GLN A 3 -13.64 -18.98 3.50
N ARG A 4 -14.11 -19.37 2.31
CA ARG A 4 -15.03 -20.53 2.16
C ARG A 4 -14.40 -21.88 2.54
N CYS A 5 -13.08 -22.02 2.35
CA CYS A 5 -12.38 -23.29 2.51
C CYS A 5 -11.78 -23.51 3.92
N ASP A 6 -11.86 -22.52 4.81
CA ASP A 6 -11.28 -22.59 6.17
C ASP A 6 -12.36 -22.20 7.20
N ASN A 7 -13.12 -23.19 7.66
CA ASN A 7 -14.18 -23.01 8.65
C ASN A 7 -13.62 -22.50 9.98
N THR A 8 -12.48 -23.03 10.41
CA THR A 8 -11.81 -22.64 11.66
C THR A 8 -11.46 -21.15 11.64
N TYR A 9 -10.83 -20.68 10.57
CA TYR A 9 -10.47 -19.26 10.44
C TYR A 9 -11.70 -18.36 10.30
N ARG A 10 -12.74 -18.82 9.61
CA ARG A 10 -14.01 -18.08 9.52
C ARG A 10 -14.65 -17.86 10.89
N GLU A 11 -14.61 -18.86 11.76
CA GLU A 11 -15.13 -18.75 13.13
C GLU A 11 -14.28 -17.83 14.00
N ILE A 12 -12.95 -17.94 13.90
CA ILE A 12 -12.00 -17.01 14.57
C ILE A 12 -12.32 -15.56 14.19
N LEU A 13 -12.46 -15.26 12.89
CA LEU A 13 -12.79 -13.90 12.43
C LEU A 13 -14.16 -13.42 12.93
N SER A 14 -15.13 -14.31 13.03
CA SER A 14 -16.47 -13.99 13.57
C SER A 14 -16.40 -13.62 15.06
N ARG A 15 -15.58 -14.33 15.85
CA ARG A 15 -15.37 -14.04 17.28
C ARG A 15 -14.60 -12.73 17.49
N ILE A 16 -13.50 -12.52 16.75
CA ILE A 16 -12.71 -11.28 16.81
C ILE A 16 -13.57 -10.05 16.51
N ARG A 17 -14.47 -10.15 15.53
CA ARG A 17 -15.37 -9.04 15.15
C ARG A 17 -16.24 -8.53 16.31
N ILE A 18 -16.61 -9.41 17.26
CA ILE A 18 -17.41 -9.06 18.43
C ILE A 18 -16.57 -8.88 19.71
N GLY A 19 -15.24 -8.83 19.57
CA GLY A 19 -14.32 -8.64 20.69
C GLY A 19 -14.10 -9.87 21.56
N LEU A 20 -14.48 -11.07 21.10
CA LEU A 20 -14.21 -12.33 21.80
C LEU A 20 -12.97 -12.98 21.19
N VAL A 21 -11.92 -13.16 21.98
CA VAL A 21 -10.69 -13.84 21.56
C VAL A 21 -10.32 -14.84 22.64
N THR A 22 -10.22 -16.12 22.28
CA THR A 22 -9.82 -17.19 23.20
C THR A 22 -8.33 -17.52 23.03
N ASP A 23 -7.73 -18.18 24.03
CA ASP A 23 -6.35 -18.65 23.93
C ASP A 23 -6.15 -19.62 22.74
N SER A 24 -7.16 -20.42 22.42
CA SER A 24 -7.15 -21.28 21.24
C SER A 24 -7.09 -20.45 19.95
N ASP A 25 -7.82 -19.34 19.87
CA ASP A 25 -7.78 -18.45 18.70
C ASP A 25 -6.38 -17.83 18.56
N ILE A 26 -5.80 -17.38 19.67
CA ILE A 26 -4.44 -16.81 19.71
C ILE A 26 -3.42 -17.83 19.23
N ASN A 27 -3.46 -19.07 19.72
CA ASN A 27 -2.52 -20.12 19.34
C ASN A 27 -2.60 -20.45 17.84
N VAL A 28 -3.81 -20.51 17.27
CA VAL A 28 -3.98 -20.71 15.82
C VAL A 28 -3.39 -19.54 15.04
N LEU A 29 -3.60 -18.30 15.47
CA LEU A 29 -3.03 -17.12 14.81
C LEU A 29 -1.50 -17.06 14.94
N LEU A 30 -0.96 -17.38 16.12
CA LEU A 30 0.49 -17.44 16.35
C LEU A 30 1.17 -18.51 15.50
N SER A 31 0.54 -19.67 15.29
CA SER A 31 1.07 -20.71 14.39
C SER A 31 1.19 -20.25 12.93
N ARG A 32 0.43 -19.21 12.55
CA ARG A 32 0.44 -18.61 11.20
C ARG A 32 1.35 -17.39 11.11
N LYS A 33 1.93 -16.94 12.22
CA LYS A 33 2.87 -15.81 12.26
C LYS A 33 4.19 -16.25 11.61
N SER A 34 4.60 -15.56 10.56
CA SER A 34 5.97 -15.67 10.06
C SER A 34 6.92 -14.93 11.01
N SER A 35 8.07 -15.53 11.32
CA SER A 35 9.15 -14.87 12.06
C SER A 35 9.83 -13.84 11.16
N CYS A 36 9.23 -12.66 11.05
CA CYS A 36 9.90 -11.49 10.50
C CYS A 36 10.30 -10.64 11.69
N ASP A 37 11.61 -10.51 11.93
CA ASP A 37 12.09 -9.38 12.72
C ASP A 37 11.73 -8.12 11.91
N GLU A 38 11.15 -7.11 12.56
CA GLU A 38 10.48 -5.96 11.92
C GLU A 38 11.45 -5.00 11.17
N ARG A 39 12.63 -5.49 10.79
CA ARG A 39 13.62 -4.75 10.02
C ARG A 39 13.20 -4.68 8.56
N LEU A 40 13.15 -3.46 8.03
CA LEU A 40 12.70 -3.16 6.66
C LEU A 40 13.35 -4.04 5.58
N ASN A 41 14.66 -4.28 5.65
CA ASN A 41 15.37 -5.07 4.66
C ASN A 41 14.97 -6.55 4.67
N GLU A 42 14.79 -7.13 5.85
CA GLU A 42 14.37 -8.52 6.03
C GLU A 42 12.93 -8.70 5.56
N LEU A 43 12.05 -7.74 5.89
CA LEU A 43 10.68 -7.70 5.39
C LEU A 43 10.63 -7.64 3.87
N CYS A 44 11.45 -6.79 3.23
CA CYS A 44 11.52 -6.73 1.77
C CYS A 44 11.97 -8.06 1.16
N THR A 45 12.98 -8.71 1.74
CA THR A 45 13.48 -10.01 1.27
C THR A 45 12.41 -11.10 1.42
N TYR A 46 11.73 -11.13 2.57
CA TYR A 46 10.63 -12.05 2.82
C TYR A 46 9.49 -11.85 1.81
N MET A 47 9.08 -10.60 1.57
CA MET A 47 8.04 -10.27 0.58
C MET A 47 8.39 -10.73 -0.84
N ASN A 48 9.67 -10.71 -1.22
CA ASN A 48 10.13 -11.20 -2.53
C ASN A 48 10.07 -12.73 -2.66
N GLN A 49 10.03 -13.47 -1.55
CA GLN A 49 9.88 -14.94 -1.55
C GLN A 49 8.41 -15.38 -1.61
N LEU A 50 7.47 -14.45 -1.34
CA LEU A 50 6.05 -14.73 -1.35
C LEU A 50 5.47 -14.67 -2.78
N PRO A 51 4.29 -15.26 -3.01
CA PRO A 51 3.58 -15.15 -4.28
C PRO A 51 3.42 -13.70 -4.73
N VAL A 52 3.44 -13.47 -6.05
CA VAL A 52 3.41 -12.15 -6.67
C VAL A 52 2.16 -11.34 -6.30
N ASP A 53 1.04 -12.01 -6.03
CA ASP A 53 -0.23 -11.42 -5.62
C ASP A 53 -0.33 -11.10 -4.11
N THR A 54 0.73 -11.38 -3.33
CA THR A 54 0.76 -11.08 -1.90
C THR A 54 0.76 -9.57 -1.64
N ILE A 55 -0.12 -9.14 -0.72
CA ILE A 55 -0.25 -7.75 -0.26
C ILE A 55 0.16 -7.67 1.21
N CYS A 56 0.94 -6.64 1.55
CA CYS A 56 1.29 -6.33 2.94
C CYS A 56 0.35 -5.24 3.49
N LEU A 57 -0.19 -5.45 4.69
CA LEU A 57 -0.97 -4.46 5.42
C LEU A 57 -0.14 -3.93 6.58
N LEU A 58 0.06 -2.61 6.64
CA LEU A 58 0.79 -1.95 7.71
C LEU A 58 -0.12 -0.93 8.43
N PRO A 59 0.17 -0.61 9.71
CA PRO A 59 -0.70 0.24 10.51
C PRO A 59 -0.87 1.68 10.01
N THR A 60 0.10 2.23 9.27
CA THR A 60 0.10 3.63 8.82
C THR A 60 0.52 3.77 7.36
N CYS A 61 0.03 4.82 6.70
CA CYS A 61 0.44 5.14 5.32
C CYS A 61 1.95 5.40 5.22
N TYR A 62 2.56 6.04 6.24
CA TYR A 62 3.99 6.28 6.28
C TYR A 62 4.80 4.97 6.20
N LEU A 63 4.39 3.94 6.94
CA LEU A 63 5.04 2.63 6.90
C LEU A 63 4.83 1.96 5.53
N CYS A 64 3.63 2.08 4.94
CA CYS A 64 3.37 1.61 3.58
C CYS A 64 4.27 2.30 2.55
N THR A 65 4.40 3.63 2.60
CA THR A 65 5.26 4.39 1.69
C THR A 65 6.72 3.97 1.86
N THR A 66 7.20 3.86 3.09
CA THR A 66 8.57 3.42 3.39
C THR A 66 8.87 2.04 2.81
N LEU A 67 7.95 1.08 2.99
CA LEU A 67 8.09 -0.25 2.43
C LEU A 67 8.03 -0.24 0.90
N ASN A 68 7.06 0.48 0.32
CA ASN A 68 6.89 0.55 -1.13
C ASN A 68 8.10 1.18 -1.83
N THR A 69 8.67 2.25 -1.27
CA THR A 69 9.90 2.86 -1.78
C THR A 69 11.07 1.88 -1.70
N ALA A 70 11.30 1.24 -0.54
CA ALA A 70 12.38 0.27 -0.39
C ALA A 70 12.23 -0.94 -1.35
N MET A 71 11.00 -1.39 -1.60
CA MET A 71 10.72 -2.46 -2.56
C MET A 71 10.95 -2.00 -4.01
N LEU A 72 10.57 -0.76 -4.35
CA LEU A 72 10.82 -0.17 -5.68
C LEU A 72 12.31 0.01 -5.95
N ASP A 73 13.08 0.44 -4.95
CA ASP A 73 14.54 0.61 -5.05
C ASP A 73 15.24 -0.70 -5.36
N LYS A 74 14.73 -1.82 -4.84
CA LYS A 74 15.26 -3.17 -5.07
C LYS A 74 14.91 -3.76 -6.45
N ILE A 75 14.00 -3.14 -7.20
CA ILE A 75 13.68 -3.60 -8.55
C ILE A 75 14.77 -3.09 -9.49
N ASP A 76 15.35 -4.02 -10.26
CA ASP A 76 16.30 -3.70 -11.32
C ASP A 76 15.59 -2.97 -12.46
N GLY A 77 16.25 -1.94 -12.99
CA GLY A 77 15.75 -1.16 -14.13
C GLY A 77 15.62 0.33 -13.83
N ASP A 78 15.41 1.09 -14.90
CA ASP A 78 15.34 2.54 -14.85
C ASP A 78 14.03 3.02 -14.20
N GLU A 79 14.16 4.05 -13.37
CA GLU A 79 13.02 4.73 -12.77
C GLU A 79 12.33 5.63 -13.81
N ILE A 80 11.02 5.44 -13.96
CA ILE A 80 10.15 6.24 -14.81
C ILE A 80 9.33 7.15 -13.90
N LEU A 81 9.44 8.46 -14.12
CA LEU A 81 8.66 9.46 -13.38
C LEU A 81 7.41 9.84 -14.18
N LEU A 82 6.24 9.55 -13.61
CA LEU A 82 4.95 9.99 -14.13
C LEU A 82 4.58 11.31 -13.45
N ILE A 83 4.64 12.41 -14.19
CA ILE A 83 4.37 13.75 -13.67
C ILE A 83 3.03 14.23 -14.20
N THR A 84 2.19 14.73 -13.30
CA THR A 84 0.95 15.42 -13.69
C THR A 84 1.24 16.90 -13.93
N ASP A 85 1.15 17.32 -15.19
CA ASP A 85 1.44 18.70 -15.64
C ASP A 85 0.22 19.44 -16.20
N ASP A 86 -0.88 18.75 -16.50
CA ASP A 86 -2.04 19.42 -17.09
C ASP A 86 -2.89 20.11 -16.03
N VAL A 87 -2.67 21.41 -15.93
CA VAL A 87 -3.65 22.35 -15.40
C VAL A 87 -4.32 23.03 -16.58
N ASP A 88 -5.49 22.51 -16.99
CA ASP A 88 -6.33 23.19 -17.96
C ASP A 88 -6.95 24.44 -17.31
N CYS A 89 -6.17 25.53 -17.26
CA CYS A 89 -6.57 26.79 -16.67
C CYS A 89 -6.11 27.98 -17.49
N ALA A 90 -6.84 29.09 -17.39
CA ALA A 90 -6.47 30.33 -18.04
C ALA A 90 -5.06 30.79 -17.58
N PRO A 91 -4.25 31.42 -18.46
CA PRO A 91 -2.87 31.82 -18.15
C PRO A 91 -2.74 32.72 -16.90
N ALA A 92 -3.79 33.49 -16.58
CA ALA A 92 -3.83 34.34 -15.39
C ALA A 92 -3.94 33.56 -14.07
N MET A 93 -4.42 32.32 -14.12
CA MET A 93 -4.68 31.45 -12.97
C MET A 93 -3.54 30.46 -12.74
N GLU A 94 -2.71 30.19 -13.75
CA GLU A 94 -1.62 29.19 -13.72
C GLU A 94 -0.77 29.30 -12.44
N LYS A 95 -0.23 30.49 -12.14
CA LYS A 95 0.60 30.72 -10.94
C LYS A 95 -0.14 30.43 -9.63
N LYS A 96 -1.44 30.75 -9.55
CA LYS A 96 -2.26 30.46 -8.36
C LYS A 96 -2.53 28.96 -8.24
N VAL A 97 -2.80 28.29 -9.36
CA VAL A 97 -3.05 26.86 -9.37
C VAL A 97 -1.79 26.07 -9.03
N TYR A 98 -0.62 26.42 -9.59
CA TYR A 98 0.66 25.81 -9.21
C TYR A 98 0.96 25.96 -7.72
N LYS A 99 0.66 27.11 -7.12
CA LYS A 99 0.82 27.33 -5.68
C LYS A 99 -0.09 26.40 -4.87
N ILE A 100 -1.38 26.32 -5.23
CA ILE A 100 -2.35 25.42 -4.57
C ILE A 100 -1.97 23.95 -4.75
N LEU A 101 -1.48 23.55 -5.92
CA LEU A 101 -1.04 22.18 -6.18
C LEU A 101 0.19 21.80 -5.37
N LYS A 102 1.15 22.73 -5.21
CA LYS A 102 2.31 22.52 -4.35
C LYS A 102 1.90 22.34 -2.89
N ASP A 103 0.98 23.16 -2.40
CA ASP A 103 0.46 23.05 -1.02
C ASP A 103 -0.37 21.76 -0.81
N LYS A 104 -1.07 21.28 -1.85
CA LYS A 104 -1.85 20.02 -1.81
C LYS A 104 -1.00 18.74 -1.90
N ASN A 105 0.22 18.81 -2.43
CA ASN A 105 1.14 17.67 -2.38
C ASN A 105 1.48 17.27 -0.94
N GLU A 106 1.43 18.21 0.01
CA GLU A 106 1.60 17.91 1.43
C GLU A 106 0.33 17.29 2.06
N LYS A 107 -0.82 17.36 1.37
CA LYS A 107 -2.13 16.88 1.82
C LYS A 107 -2.75 15.90 0.82
N VAL A 108 -2.06 14.78 0.62
CA VAL A 108 -2.45 13.67 -0.28
C VAL A 108 -3.87 13.12 0.03
N SER A 109 -4.39 13.31 1.26
CA SER A 109 -5.78 12.97 1.63
C SER A 109 -6.84 13.73 0.82
N GLU A 110 -6.53 14.92 0.29
CA GLU A 110 -7.45 15.76 -0.48
C GLU A 110 -7.44 15.43 -1.99
N THR A 111 -6.53 14.58 -2.47
CA THR A 111 -6.38 14.21 -3.89
C THR A 111 -6.82 12.77 -4.20
N ALA A 112 -7.74 12.22 -3.39
CA ALA A 112 -8.04 10.78 -3.39
C ALA A 112 -6.77 9.91 -3.22
N GLY A 113 -5.76 10.48 -2.57
CA GLY A 113 -4.49 9.85 -2.30
C GLY A 113 -3.51 9.79 -3.48
N ILE A 114 -3.81 10.39 -4.63
CA ILE A 114 -2.93 10.32 -5.81
C ILE A 114 -1.86 11.40 -5.68
N GLU A 115 -0.60 10.98 -5.77
CA GLU A 115 0.57 11.86 -5.74
C GLU A 115 0.74 12.54 -7.11
N ARG A 116 1.23 13.79 -7.12
CA ARG A 116 1.47 14.54 -8.35
C ARG A 116 2.58 13.91 -9.21
N VAL A 117 3.56 13.31 -8.55
CA VAL A 117 4.67 12.59 -9.18
C VAL A 117 4.60 11.16 -8.67
N ILE A 118 4.59 10.20 -9.58
CA ILE A 118 4.63 8.78 -9.25
C ILE A 118 5.89 8.20 -9.88
N ALA A 119 6.79 7.69 -9.04
CA ALA A 119 7.95 6.92 -9.48
C ALA A 119 7.54 5.46 -9.68
N ILE A 120 7.91 4.87 -10.82
CA ILE A 120 7.64 3.47 -11.14
C ILE A 120 8.81 2.82 -11.88
N LYS A 121 8.93 1.50 -11.78
CA LYS A 121 9.86 0.68 -12.56
C LYS A 121 9.12 -0.47 -13.23
N ILE A 122 9.67 -0.99 -14.32
CA ILE A 122 9.12 -2.21 -14.96
C ILE A 122 9.16 -3.37 -13.95
N GLY A 123 8.02 -4.04 -13.76
CA GLY A 123 7.86 -5.10 -12.76
C GLY A 123 7.35 -4.62 -11.39
N ALA A 124 7.19 -3.31 -11.18
CA ALA A 124 6.56 -2.78 -9.97
C ALA A 124 5.08 -3.17 -9.87
N LYS A 125 4.66 -3.53 -8.65
CA LYS A 125 3.26 -3.84 -8.35
C LYS A 125 2.51 -2.54 -8.05
N VAL A 126 1.38 -2.33 -8.70
CA VAL A 126 0.56 -1.12 -8.56
C VAL A 126 -0.89 -1.44 -8.24
N MET A 127 -1.57 -0.49 -7.59
CA MET A 127 -3.01 -0.55 -7.34
C MET A 127 -3.71 0.54 -8.14
N ILE A 128 -4.66 0.14 -8.98
CA ILE A 128 -5.51 1.07 -9.71
C ILE A 128 -6.49 1.72 -8.72
N ARG A 129 -6.61 3.04 -8.77
CA ARG A 129 -7.44 3.83 -7.83
C ARG A 129 -8.77 4.32 -8.39
N ARG A 130 -9.03 4.04 -9.66
CA ARG A 130 -10.27 4.41 -10.36
C ARG A 130 -10.74 3.22 -11.18
N ASN A 131 -12.05 3.08 -11.35
CA ASN A 131 -12.58 2.10 -12.28
C ASN A 131 -12.12 2.48 -13.69
N ILE A 132 -11.75 1.48 -14.47
CA ILE A 132 -11.47 1.62 -15.89
C ILE A 132 -12.64 0.93 -16.57
N ASP A 133 -13.53 1.72 -17.16
CA ASP A 133 -14.67 1.23 -17.93
C ASP A 133 -14.21 0.60 -19.26
#